data_AF-A0A9R1A990-F1
#
_entry.id   AF-A0A9R1A990-F1
#
_cell.length_a   1.000
_cell.length_b   1.000
_cell.length_c   1.000
_cell.angle_alpha   90.00
_cell.angle_beta   90.00
_cell.angle_gamma   90.00
#
_symmetry.space_group_name_H-M   'P 1'
#
loop_
_entity.id
_entity.type
_entity.pdbx_description
1 polymer ?
#
loop_
_entity_poly.entity_id
_entity_poly.type
_entity_poly.pdbx_seq_one_letter_code
_entity_poly.pdbx_strand_id
1 'polypeptide(L)'
;MGQARAYLLASLAAFYLAALATPQVTADITDEVNLLWGKCNVVRDGAGRQTVAMSLDRSTTSGFSSKLKYLFGRIDMEIKLMPGNSAGTVTTFYMMSEGPWQYHDEIDLEFLGNSTGNPYTLHTNVYARGVGSREKGYRLWFDPSQDFHTYSIIWTQQYIRILVDNKLLRQIKNQMMFGAPYPNYQPMRVYSTIWNADDWATQGGRVKTDWSLAPFTAYFRNYKATACSPSSKACSQSSPGSFGTELDQTQQQQLKEVAANSKVYDYCDDSKRRIGSPKDYELMVELGCRRQVQGDGVHAKRRLEAWGGYGGGRRQRTTRAGSVVQDLKGYYWVSVRER
;
A
#
# COMPACT_ATOMS: atom_id res chain seq x y z
N MET A 1 21.89 37.76 50.79
CA MET A 1 22.09 36.63 49.85
C MET A 1 20.81 35.89 49.43
N GLY A 2 19.71 35.93 50.22
CA GLY A 2 18.47 35.20 49.88
C GLY A 2 17.68 35.76 48.69
N GLN A 3 17.54 37.09 48.57
CA GLN A 3 16.79 37.71 47.49
C GLN A 3 17.42 37.46 46.10
N ALA A 4 18.74 37.62 45.97
CA ALA A 4 19.43 37.40 44.69
C ALA A 4 19.26 35.97 44.15
N ARG A 5 19.20 34.96 45.03
CA ARG A 5 18.93 33.56 44.65
C ARG A 5 17.50 33.33 44.21
N ALA A 6 16.52 34.00 44.84
CA ALA A 6 15.12 33.91 44.46
C ALA A 6 14.86 34.51 43.06
N TYR A 7 15.48 35.66 42.74
CA TYR A 7 15.39 36.26 41.40
C TYR A 7 16.06 35.40 40.34
N LEU A 8 17.21 34.77 40.65
CA LEU A 8 17.90 33.87 39.73
C LEU A 8 17.05 32.63 39.40
N LEU A 9 16.44 32.01 40.43
CA LEU A 9 15.58 30.83 40.24
C LEU A 9 14.29 31.18 39.48
N ALA A 10 13.67 32.32 39.75
CA ALA A 10 12.50 32.79 39.01
C ALA A 10 12.84 33.08 37.53
N SER A 11 14.00 33.67 37.26
CA SER A 11 14.46 33.89 35.88
C SER A 11 14.75 32.58 35.14
N LEU A 12 15.40 31.60 35.79
CA LEU A 12 15.68 30.30 35.20
C LEU A 12 14.38 29.52 34.90
N ALA A 13 13.38 29.60 35.78
CA ALA A 13 12.07 29.01 35.55
C ALA A 13 11.32 29.69 34.39
N ALA A 14 11.39 31.01 34.27
CA ALA A 14 10.80 31.75 33.15
C ALA A 14 11.49 31.43 31.80
N PHE A 15 12.82 31.28 31.79
CA PHE A 15 13.56 30.83 30.61
C PHE A 15 13.23 29.37 30.24
N TYR A 16 13.06 28.48 31.22
CA TYR A 16 12.63 27.10 30.98
C TYR A 16 11.20 27.02 30.43
N LEU A 17 10.26 27.84 30.94
CA LEU A 17 8.89 27.91 30.44
C LEU A 17 8.80 28.53 29.04
N ALA A 18 9.64 29.53 28.73
CA ALA A 18 9.72 30.12 27.38
C ALA A 18 10.37 29.17 26.36
N ALA A 19 11.35 28.34 26.76
CA ALA A 19 11.96 27.34 25.89
C ALA A 19 11.00 26.20 25.49
N LEU A 20 9.99 25.91 26.32
CA LEU A 20 8.93 24.94 26.02
C LEU A 20 7.83 25.50 25.09
N ALA A 21 7.78 26.81 24.89
CA ALA A 21 6.77 27.49 24.08
C ALA A 21 7.30 27.91 22.69
N THR A 22 8.33 27.24 22.18
CA THR A 22 8.65 27.38 20.75
C THR A 22 7.54 26.72 19.95
N PRO A 23 6.80 27.45 19.08
CA PRO A 23 5.86 26.80 18.19
C PRO A 23 6.68 25.81 17.37
N GLN A 24 6.36 24.52 17.50
CA GLN A 24 6.94 23.50 16.67
C GLN A 24 6.48 23.81 15.25
N VAL A 25 7.32 24.47 14.45
CA VAL A 25 7.05 24.74 13.05
C VAL A 25 7.05 23.39 12.35
N THR A 26 5.86 22.79 12.27
CA THR A 26 5.60 21.69 11.35
C THR A 26 5.78 22.26 9.95
N ALA A 27 6.68 21.66 9.16
CA ALA A 27 6.82 22.01 7.75
C ALA A 27 5.44 21.91 7.08
N ASP A 28 5.11 22.87 6.23
CA ASP A 28 3.87 22.83 5.48
C ASP A 28 4.00 21.75 4.39
N ILE A 29 2.89 21.09 4.03
CA ILE A 29 2.94 20.02 3.01
C ILE A 29 3.56 20.51 1.67
N THR A 30 3.36 21.78 1.29
CA THR A 30 3.97 22.38 0.08
C THR A 30 5.49 22.52 0.16
N ASP A 31 6.08 22.47 1.35
CA ASP A 31 7.54 22.47 1.50
C ASP A 31 8.12 21.12 1.08
N GLU A 32 7.31 20.06 1.15
CA GLU A 32 7.74 18.68 0.93
C GLU A 32 7.28 18.08 -0.40
N VAL A 33 6.25 18.65 -1.04
CA VAL A 33 5.66 18.11 -2.28
C VAL A 33 5.68 19.12 -3.44
N ASN A 34 5.72 18.60 -4.66
CA ASN A 34 5.47 19.32 -5.89
C ASN A 34 4.04 19.00 -6.36
N LEU A 35 3.21 20.03 -6.53
CA LEU A 35 1.91 19.89 -7.21
C LEU A 35 2.20 19.72 -8.70
N LEU A 36 1.82 18.59 -9.29
CA LEU A 36 2.26 18.19 -10.62
C LEU A 36 1.30 18.67 -11.71
N TRP A 37 0.02 18.30 -11.61
CA TRP A 37 -1.00 18.68 -12.58
C TRP A 37 -2.39 18.69 -11.94
N GLY A 38 -3.36 19.19 -12.70
CA GLY A 38 -4.76 19.16 -12.33
C GLY A 38 -5.18 20.27 -11.37
N LYS A 39 -6.32 20.07 -10.73
CA LYS A 39 -6.92 21.00 -9.77
C LYS A 39 -6.46 20.65 -8.35
N CYS A 40 -5.22 21.04 -8.04
CA CYS A 40 -4.62 20.96 -6.72
C CYS A 40 -4.66 22.34 -6.04
N ASN A 41 -5.54 22.51 -5.05
CA ASN A 41 -5.64 23.76 -4.28
C ASN A 41 -5.01 23.58 -2.91
N VAL A 42 -4.34 24.61 -2.41
CA VAL A 42 -3.83 24.64 -1.03
C VAL A 42 -4.83 25.41 -0.19
N VAL A 43 -5.41 24.76 0.81
CA VAL A 43 -6.28 25.37 1.82
C VAL A 43 -5.60 25.29 3.18
N ARG A 44 -5.98 26.17 4.11
CA ARG A 44 -5.51 26.12 5.51
C ARG A 44 -6.69 25.82 6.43
N ASP A 45 -6.47 24.98 7.43
CA ASP A 45 -7.45 24.76 8.49
C ASP A 45 -7.42 25.88 9.54
N GLY A 46 -8.32 25.81 10.53
CA GLY A 46 -8.40 26.81 11.61
C GLY A 46 -7.15 26.89 12.50
N ALA A 47 -6.26 25.89 12.43
CA ALA A 47 -4.96 25.88 13.11
C ALA A 47 -3.82 26.37 12.19
N GLY A 48 -4.14 26.82 10.97
CA GLY A 48 -3.18 27.30 9.98
C GLY A 48 -2.46 26.20 9.21
N ARG A 49 -2.77 24.91 9.42
CA ARG A 49 -2.08 23.80 8.74
C ARG A 49 -2.49 23.75 7.28
N GLN A 50 -1.51 23.63 6.38
CA GLN A 50 -1.80 23.44 4.97
C GLN A 50 -2.37 22.06 4.67
N THR A 51 -3.38 22.05 3.80
CA THR A 51 -4.01 20.86 3.22
C THR A 51 -4.06 21.03 1.71
N VAL A 52 -3.58 20.04 0.98
CA VAL A 52 -3.76 19.96 -0.48
C VAL A 52 -5.11 19.30 -0.76
N ALA A 53 -6.01 20.03 -1.40
CA ALA A 53 -7.27 19.53 -1.92
C ALA A 53 -7.10 19.19 -3.41
N MET A 54 -7.22 17.90 -3.75
CA MET A 54 -7.08 17.40 -5.12
C MET A 54 -8.44 17.03 -5.67
N SER A 55 -8.79 17.58 -6.84
CA SER A 55 -10.10 17.35 -7.45
C SER A 55 -10.01 16.54 -8.74
N LEU A 56 -11.03 15.72 -8.98
CA LEU A 56 -11.27 14.97 -10.20
C LEU A 56 -12.58 15.44 -10.82
N ASP A 57 -12.55 15.74 -12.12
CA ASP A 57 -13.73 15.96 -12.95
C ASP A 57 -13.54 15.36 -14.35
N ARG A 58 -14.52 15.51 -15.24
CA ARG A 58 -14.48 14.94 -16.59
C ARG A 58 -13.29 15.40 -17.42
N SER A 59 -12.72 16.56 -17.10
CA SER A 59 -11.67 17.20 -17.89
C SER A 59 -10.27 16.88 -17.42
N THR A 60 -10.08 16.55 -16.14
CA THR A 60 -8.74 16.41 -15.57
C THR A 60 -8.68 15.51 -14.35
N THR A 61 -7.57 14.76 -14.25
CA THR A 61 -7.10 14.14 -13.01
C THR A 61 -6.25 15.15 -12.23
N SER A 62 -5.87 14.83 -10.99
CA SER A 62 -4.93 15.65 -10.24
C SER A 62 -3.83 14.78 -9.64
N GLY A 63 -2.65 15.38 -9.44
CA GLY A 63 -1.50 14.67 -8.87
C GLY A 63 -0.49 15.58 -8.17
N PHE A 64 0.17 15.05 -7.14
CA PHE A 64 1.40 15.62 -6.58
C PHE A 64 2.45 14.52 -6.37
N SER A 65 3.69 14.94 -6.12
CA SER A 65 4.76 14.04 -5.70
C SER A 65 5.64 14.64 -4.62
N SER A 66 6.32 13.82 -3.82
CA SER A 66 7.35 14.32 -2.90
C SER A 66 8.49 14.98 -3.67
N LYS A 67 9.14 15.99 -3.11
CA LYS A 67 10.34 16.62 -3.70
C LYS A 67 11.55 15.71 -3.67
N LEU A 68 11.66 14.89 -2.63
CA LEU A 68 12.74 13.94 -2.45
C LEU A 68 12.33 12.52 -2.85
N LYS A 69 13.35 11.70 -3.13
CA LYS A 69 13.25 10.24 -3.25
C LYS A 69 13.76 9.61 -1.96
N TYR A 70 13.27 8.43 -1.65
CA TYR A 70 13.65 7.69 -0.46
C TYR A 70 14.10 6.29 -0.87
N LEU A 71 15.14 5.79 -0.22
CA LEU A 71 15.49 4.38 -0.23
C LEU A 71 15.38 3.91 1.21
N PHE A 72 14.26 3.25 1.52
CA PHE A 72 13.78 2.97 2.87
C PHE A 72 13.34 4.23 3.64
N GLY A 73 12.32 4.07 4.47
CA GLY A 73 11.74 5.15 5.27
C GLY A 73 10.40 4.77 5.87
N ARG A 74 9.95 5.59 6.82
CA ARG A 74 8.54 5.70 7.20
C ARG A 74 7.96 6.93 6.51
N ILE A 75 6.95 6.72 5.69
CA ILE A 75 6.17 7.77 5.05
C ILE A 75 4.78 7.77 5.67
N ASP A 76 4.39 8.89 6.27
CA ASP A 76 3.07 9.13 6.83
C ASP A 76 2.34 10.19 6.00
N MET A 77 1.05 9.99 5.77
CA MET A 77 0.15 10.97 5.13
C MET A 77 -1.20 10.94 5.85
N GLU A 78 -1.73 12.11 6.21
CA GLU A 78 -3.13 12.23 6.61
C GLU A 78 -4.00 12.44 5.37
N ILE A 79 -4.98 11.56 5.16
CA ILE A 79 -5.87 11.59 4.02
C ILE A 79 -7.32 11.59 4.51
N LYS A 80 -8.14 12.48 3.93
CA LYS A 80 -9.60 12.45 4.04
C LYS A 80 -10.20 12.29 2.64
N LEU A 81 -11.00 11.24 2.46
CA LEU A 81 -11.60 10.89 1.18
C LEU A 81 -12.88 11.68 0.91
N MET A 82 -13.39 11.62 -0.33
CA MET A 82 -14.62 12.30 -0.70
C MET A 82 -15.85 11.61 -0.07
N PRO A 83 -16.81 12.39 0.47
CA PRO A 83 -18.06 11.83 0.99
C PRO A 83 -19.05 11.52 -0.15
N GLY A 84 -20.12 10.80 0.19
CA GLY A 84 -21.23 10.54 -0.72
C GLY A 84 -20.92 9.46 -1.77
N ASN A 85 -21.41 9.66 -3.00
CA ASN A 85 -21.18 8.73 -4.09
C ASN A 85 -19.83 9.04 -4.76
N SER A 86 -18.88 8.13 -4.60
CA SER A 86 -17.54 8.20 -5.19
C SER A 86 -17.25 7.01 -6.11
N ALA A 87 -18.29 6.31 -6.56
CA ALA A 87 -18.15 5.15 -7.43
C ALA A 87 -17.31 5.49 -8.67
N GLY A 88 -16.47 4.55 -9.10
CA GLY A 88 -15.56 4.66 -10.24
C GLY A 88 -14.32 5.54 -10.00
N THR A 89 -14.20 6.21 -8.86
CA THR A 89 -13.02 7.02 -8.52
C THR A 89 -11.97 6.21 -7.74
N VAL A 90 -10.70 6.54 -7.95
CA VAL A 90 -9.57 6.02 -7.17
C VAL A 90 -8.73 7.19 -6.68
N THR A 91 -8.55 7.25 -5.37
CA THR A 91 -7.55 8.11 -4.72
C THR A 91 -6.35 7.26 -4.36
N THR A 92 -5.13 7.71 -4.64
CA THR A 92 -3.90 6.92 -4.41
C THR A 92 -2.95 7.62 -3.44
N PHE A 93 -2.17 6.81 -2.72
CA PHE A 93 -0.97 7.22 -2.00
C PHE A 93 0.04 6.09 -2.18
N TYR A 94 1.07 6.33 -2.99
CA TYR A 94 1.98 5.28 -3.41
C TYR A 94 3.42 5.76 -3.49
N MET A 95 4.34 4.82 -3.47
CA MET A 95 5.76 5.08 -3.74
C MET A 95 6.12 4.37 -5.04
N MET A 96 6.83 5.04 -5.95
CA MET A 96 7.26 4.43 -7.22
C MET A 96 8.70 4.83 -7.55
N SER A 97 9.50 3.88 -8.05
CA SER A 97 10.81 4.17 -8.62
C SER A 97 10.65 4.87 -9.97
N GLU A 98 11.46 5.90 -10.21
CA GLU A 98 11.53 6.51 -11.54
C GLU A 98 12.41 5.67 -12.48
N GLY A 99 12.01 5.52 -13.73
CA GLY A 99 12.75 4.76 -14.73
C GLY A 99 11.83 3.93 -15.64
N PRO A 100 12.39 2.95 -16.37
CA PRO A 100 11.62 2.08 -17.25
C PRO A 100 10.57 1.27 -16.48
N TRP A 101 9.34 1.26 -16.99
CA TRP A 101 8.19 0.55 -16.39
C TRP A 101 8.43 -0.97 -16.27
N GLN A 102 9.33 -1.54 -17.08
CA GLN A 102 9.60 -2.98 -17.07
C GLN A 102 10.30 -3.47 -15.79
N TYR A 103 10.94 -2.55 -15.04
CA TYR A 103 11.74 -2.91 -13.87
C TYR A 103 11.41 -2.07 -12.64
N HIS A 104 10.33 -1.31 -12.67
CA HIS A 104 9.99 -0.41 -11.58
C HIS A 104 9.63 -1.18 -10.29
N ASP A 105 9.85 -0.50 -9.17
CA ASP A 105 9.38 -0.88 -7.85
C ASP A 105 8.22 0.06 -7.47
N GLU A 106 7.16 -0.46 -6.86
CA GLU A 106 5.98 0.30 -6.42
C GLU A 106 5.43 -0.25 -5.11
N ILE A 107 4.93 0.62 -4.22
CA ILE A 107 4.14 0.25 -3.04
C ILE A 107 2.89 1.10 -3.05
N ASP A 108 1.74 0.46 -3.20
CA ASP A 108 0.46 1.12 -3.45
C ASP A 108 -0.47 1.10 -2.25
N LEU A 109 -1.11 2.24 -1.97
CA LEU A 109 -2.39 2.34 -1.29
C LEU A 109 -3.38 3.00 -2.26
N GLU A 110 -4.44 2.28 -2.64
CA GLU A 110 -5.47 2.73 -3.57
C GLU A 110 -6.84 2.67 -2.90
N PHE A 111 -7.47 3.82 -2.71
CA PHE A 111 -8.79 3.94 -2.11
C PHE A 111 -9.85 3.92 -3.20
N LEU A 112 -10.55 2.80 -3.30
CA LEU A 112 -11.61 2.58 -4.28
C LEU A 112 -12.92 3.16 -3.75
N GLY A 113 -13.44 4.16 -4.46
CA GLY A 113 -14.71 4.78 -4.14
C GLY A 113 -15.90 3.84 -4.37
N ASN A 114 -17.06 4.24 -3.83
CA ASN A 114 -18.25 3.41 -3.86
C ASN A 114 -19.53 4.26 -3.93
N SER A 115 -20.65 3.62 -4.22
CA SER A 115 -21.96 4.27 -4.17
C SER A 115 -22.30 4.68 -2.74
N THR A 116 -23.07 5.77 -2.59
CA THR A 116 -23.54 6.28 -1.29
C THR A 116 -24.02 5.15 -0.37
N GLY A 117 -23.58 5.18 0.88
CA GLY A 117 -23.95 4.18 1.89
C GLY A 117 -23.16 2.86 1.82
N ASN A 118 -22.30 2.67 0.82
CA ASN A 118 -21.43 1.51 0.74
C ASN A 118 -20.00 1.87 1.14
N PRO A 119 -19.24 0.97 1.80
CA PRO A 119 -17.93 1.32 2.30
C PRO A 119 -16.91 1.49 1.16
N TYR A 120 -15.90 2.33 1.38
CA TYR A 120 -14.66 2.31 0.62
C TYR A 120 -13.96 0.95 0.71
N THR A 121 -13.06 0.69 -0.23
CA THR A 121 -12.09 -0.41 -0.13
C THR A 121 -10.69 0.15 -0.28
N LEU A 122 -9.81 -0.11 0.69
CA LEU A 122 -8.38 0.16 0.57
C LEU A 122 -7.70 -1.05 -0.08
N HIS A 123 -7.23 -0.88 -1.31
CA HIS A 123 -6.34 -1.80 -1.98
C HIS A 123 -4.89 -1.49 -1.64
N THR A 124 -4.10 -2.55 -1.49
CA THR A 124 -2.65 -2.45 -1.34
C THR A 124 -1.97 -3.36 -2.36
N ASN A 125 -0.91 -2.88 -3.01
CA ASN A 125 -0.13 -3.67 -3.95
C ASN A 125 1.37 -3.42 -3.74
N VAL A 126 2.18 -4.32 -4.28
CA VAL A 126 3.64 -4.16 -4.32
C VAL A 126 4.14 -4.66 -5.66
N TYR A 127 4.78 -3.78 -6.42
CA TYR A 127 5.61 -4.13 -7.58
C TYR A 127 7.06 -4.20 -7.15
N ALA A 128 7.74 -5.23 -7.63
CA ALA A 128 9.18 -5.37 -7.45
C ALA A 128 9.78 -5.89 -8.75
N ARG A 129 10.72 -5.14 -9.32
CA ARG A 129 11.33 -5.44 -10.65
C ARG A 129 10.27 -5.61 -11.75
N GLY A 130 9.26 -4.76 -11.75
CA GLY A 130 8.13 -4.80 -12.69
C GLY A 130 7.11 -5.91 -12.42
N VAL A 131 7.33 -6.78 -11.43
CA VAL A 131 6.41 -7.86 -11.08
C VAL A 131 5.48 -7.39 -9.96
N GLY A 132 4.20 -7.20 -10.27
CA GLY A 132 3.13 -6.84 -9.32
C GLY A 132 2.23 -8.02 -8.96
N SER A 133 0.91 -7.84 -9.10
CA SER A 133 -0.11 -8.86 -8.84
C SER A 133 -0.18 -9.33 -7.39
N ARG A 134 0.14 -8.44 -6.45
CA ARG A 134 0.17 -8.70 -4.99
C ARG A 134 -0.96 -7.97 -4.26
N GLU A 135 -2.13 -7.86 -4.88
CA GLU A 135 -3.23 -7.05 -4.35
C GLU A 135 -3.83 -7.68 -3.09
N LYS A 136 -4.08 -6.84 -2.08
CA LYS A 136 -4.97 -7.17 -0.96
C LYS A 136 -5.94 -6.02 -0.74
N GLY A 137 -7.22 -6.33 -0.58
CA GLY A 137 -8.30 -5.36 -0.36
C GLY A 137 -8.82 -5.43 1.06
N TYR A 138 -9.07 -4.26 1.67
CA TYR A 138 -9.55 -4.13 3.04
C TYR A 138 -10.72 -3.14 3.16
N ARG A 139 -11.71 -3.46 3.98
CA ARG A 139 -12.64 -2.47 4.55
C ARG A 139 -12.00 -1.83 5.77
N LEU A 140 -12.14 -0.51 5.88
CA LEU A 140 -11.67 0.24 7.04
C LEU A 140 -12.71 0.13 8.17
N TRP A 141 -12.25 0.18 9.41
CA TRP A 141 -13.08 0.12 10.62
C TRP A 141 -13.70 1.49 10.98
N PHE A 142 -13.71 2.42 10.04
CA PHE A 142 -14.26 3.77 10.12
C PHE A 142 -14.66 4.24 8.71
N ASP A 143 -15.40 5.34 8.61
CA ASP A 143 -15.68 6.02 7.34
C ASP A 143 -14.55 7.00 7.01
N PRO A 144 -13.67 6.70 6.01
CA PRO A 144 -12.51 7.53 5.69
C PRO A 144 -12.87 8.88 5.04
N SER A 145 -14.15 9.17 4.80
CA SER A 145 -14.61 10.46 4.28
C SER A 145 -14.99 11.47 5.36
N GLN A 146 -15.18 11.03 6.61
CA GLN A 146 -15.65 11.90 7.70
C GLN A 146 -14.52 12.71 8.33
N ASP A 147 -13.34 12.11 8.48
CA ASP A 147 -12.17 12.78 9.07
C ASP A 147 -10.87 12.35 8.39
N PHE A 148 -9.78 13.04 8.72
CA PHE A 148 -8.44 12.66 8.32
C PHE A 148 -7.97 11.45 9.13
N HIS A 149 -7.42 10.47 8.43
CA HIS A 149 -6.76 9.31 9.02
C HIS A 149 -5.33 9.22 8.52
N THR A 150 -4.44 8.70 9.38
CA THR A 150 -3.02 8.53 9.03
C THR A 150 -2.81 7.21 8.31
N TYR A 151 -2.27 7.27 7.10
CA TYR A 151 -1.83 6.12 6.34
C TYR A 151 -0.32 6.10 6.28
N SER A 152 0.28 4.98 6.68
CA SER A 152 1.74 4.87 6.80
C SER A 152 2.30 3.72 5.96
N ILE A 153 3.38 4.00 5.24
CA ILE A 153 4.25 2.99 4.63
C ILE A 153 5.57 2.99 5.40
N ILE A 154 5.89 1.87 6.06
CA ILE A 154 7.22 1.63 6.64
C ILE A 154 7.92 0.65 5.72
N TRP A 155 8.97 1.11 5.04
CA TRP A 155 9.74 0.32 4.10
C TRP A 155 11.19 0.24 4.57
N THR A 156 11.67 -0.98 4.79
CA THR A 156 13.05 -1.28 5.21
C THR A 156 13.68 -2.29 4.26
N GLN A 157 14.93 -2.67 4.52
CA GLN A 157 15.54 -3.79 3.80
C GLN A 157 14.89 -5.14 4.12
N GLN A 158 14.19 -5.25 5.25
CA GLN A 158 13.70 -6.52 5.79
C GLN A 158 12.20 -6.70 5.59
N TYR A 159 11.42 -5.61 5.54
CA TYR A 159 9.98 -5.67 5.40
C TYR A 159 9.37 -4.35 4.90
N ILE A 160 8.17 -4.46 4.34
CA ILE A 160 7.21 -3.38 4.15
C ILE A 160 6.07 -3.60 5.13
N ARG A 161 5.69 -2.57 5.89
CA ARG A 161 4.48 -2.55 6.72
C ARG A 161 3.60 -1.40 6.29
N ILE A 162 2.31 -1.69 6.14
CA ILE A 162 1.27 -0.68 5.88
C ILE A 162 0.44 -0.57 7.15
N LEU A 163 0.25 0.65 7.62
CA LEU A 163 -0.53 0.95 8.82
C LEU A 163 -1.63 1.96 8.50
N VAL A 164 -2.72 1.86 9.25
CA VAL A 164 -3.81 2.84 9.27
C VAL A 164 -4.01 3.23 10.73
N ASP A 165 -3.84 4.51 11.05
CA ASP A 165 -3.86 5.06 12.42
C ASP A 165 -2.99 4.27 13.40
N ASN A 166 -1.77 3.92 12.97
CA ASN A 166 -0.82 3.07 13.69
C ASN A 166 -1.28 1.63 13.97
N LYS A 167 -2.45 1.19 13.48
CA LYS A 167 -2.83 -0.23 13.45
C LYS A 167 -2.19 -0.91 12.25
N LEU A 168 -1.47 -2.02 12.47
CA LEU A 168 -0.83 -2.77 11.40
C LEU A 168 -1.88 -3.45 10.51
N LEU A 169 -1.94 -3.03 9.25
CA LEU A 169 -2.87 -3.54 8.25
C LEU A 169 -2.26 -4.71 7.46
N ARG A 170 -1.00 -4.57 7.02
CA ARG A 170 -0.31 -5.55 6.18
C ARG A 170 1.18 -5.55 6.46
N GLN A 171 1.79 -6.73 6.46
CA GLN A 171 3.24 -6.90 6.40
C GLN A 171 3.63 -7.71 5.14
N ILE A 172 4.65 -7.24 4.42
CA ILE A 172 5.38 -7.99 3.40
C ILE A 172 6.80 -8.18 3.91
N LYS A 173 7.26 -9.41 4.11
CA LYS A 173 8.66 -9.70 4.47
C LYS A 173 9.51 -9.74 3.21
N ASN A 174 10.76 -9.30 3.30
CA ASN A 174 11.74 -9.56 2.26
C ASN A 174 11.99 -11.08 2.19
N GLN A 175 11.71 -11.67 1.02
CA GLN A 175 11.83 -13.10 0.75
C GLN A 175 12.70 -13.35 -0.50
N MET A 176 13.59 -12.41 -0.85
CA MET A 176 14.48 -12.52 -2.01
C MET A 176 15.32 -13.80 -2.01
N MET A 177 15.76 -14.24 -0.83
CA MET A 177 16.51 -15.51 -0.68
C MET A 177 15.68 -16.76 -1.06
N PHE A 178 14.35 -16.63 -1.14
CA PHE A 178 13.43 -17.69 -1.55
C PHE A 178 12.82 -17.46 -2.94
N GLY A 179 13.39 -16.51 -3.71
CA GLY A 179 13.01 -16.21 -5.09
C GLY A 179 11.99 -15.08 -5.26
N ALA A 180 11.43 -14.54 -4.17
CA ALA A 180 10.42 -13.50 -4.26
C ALA A 180 11.04 -12.10 -4.41
N PRO A 181 10.77 -11.34 -5.48
CA PRO A 181 11.39 -10.04 -5.66
C PRO A 181 10.84 -9.05 -4.61
N TYR A 182 11.70 -8.11 -4.22
CA TYR A 182 11.43 -7.13 -3.19
C TYR A 182 12.11 -5.81 -3.57
N PRO A 183 11.49 -4.64 -3.32
CA PRO A 183 12.08 -3.35 -3.64
C PRO A 183 13.20 -3.03 -2.65
N ASN A 184 14.45 -3.40 -2.98
CA ASN A 184 15.61 -3.22 -2.09
C ASN A 184 16.73 -2.33 -2.64
N TYR A 185 16.59 -1.75 -3.83
CA TYR A 185 17.70 -1.03 -4.47
C TYR A 185 17.31 0.28 -5.17
N GLN A 186 16.06 0.45 -5.60
CA GLN A 186 15.63 1.65 -6.33
C GLN A 186 15.03 2.68 -5.38
N PRO A 187 15.60 3.90 -5.28
CA PRO A 187 14.94 4.98 -4.56
C PRO A 187 13.60 5.32 -5.21
N MET A 188 12.56 5.45 -4.39
CA MET A 188 11.20 5.74 -4.83
C MET A 188 10.77 7.15 -4.43
N ARG A 189 10.00 7.81 -5.28
CA ARG A 189 9.30 9.05 -4.96
C ARG A 189 7.90 8.71 -4.47
N VAL A 190 7.37 9.50 -3.55
CA VAL A 190 5.97 9.41 -3.13
C VAL A 190 5.12 10.14 -4.15
N TYR A 191 3.98 9.56 -4.50
CA TYR A 191 2.97 10.16 -5.35
C TYR A 191 1.59 10.04 -4.69
N SER A 192 0.73 10.98 -5.03
CA SER A 192 -0.70 10.85 -4.81
C SER A 192 -1.43 11.35 -6.03
N THR A 193 -2.44 10.61 -6.47
CA THR A 193 -3.28 10.93 -7.62
C THR A 193 -4.75 10.68 -7.29
N ILE A 194 -5.62 11.38 -8.00
CA ILE A 194 -7.06 11.10 -8.04
C ILE A 194 -7.46 10.95 -9.51
N TRP A 195 -8.08 9.81 -9.84
CA TRP A 195 -8.40 9.47 -11.23
C TRP A 195 -9.63 8.56 -11.34
N ASN A 196 -10.17 8.47 -12.55
CA ASN A 196 -11.30 7.61 -12.89
C ASN A 196 -10.82 6.22 -13.32
N ALA A 197 -11.38 5.19 -12.71
CA ALA A 197 -11.05 3.79 -12.94
C ALA A 197 -12.33 2.97 -13.10
N ASP A 198 -13.25 3.47 -13.92
CA ASP A 198 -14.58 2.91 -14.16
C ASP A 198 -14.56 1.43 -14.52
N ASP A 199 -13.49 0.95 -15.14
CA ASP A 199 -13.37 -0.43 -15.61
C ASP A 199 -13.19 -1.45 -14.49
N TRP A 200 -12.83 -1.02 -13.27
CA TRP A 200 -12.53 -1.96 -12.19
C TRP A 200 -12.82 -1.48 -10.76
N ALA A 201 -12.75 -0.18 -10.46
CA ALA A 201 -12.70 0.31 -9.08
C ALA A 201 -13.91 -0.08 -8.23
N THR A 202 -15.13 0.16 -8.72
CA THR A 202 -16.33 -0.08 -7.92
C THR A 202 -17.06 -1.33 -8.36
N GLN A 203 -17.13 -2.30 -7.46
CA GLN A 203 -17.79 -3.59 -7.68
C GLN A 203 -17.27 -4.33 -8.93
N GLY A 204 -15.95 -4.24 -9.14
CA GLY A 204 -15.30 -4.82 -10.32
C GLY A 204 -15.70 -4.12 -11.63
N GLY A 205 -15.90 -2.80 -11.57
CA GLY A 205 -16.23 -1.96 -12.72
C GLY A 205 -17.70 -1.94 -13.14
N ARG A 206 -18.60 -2.54 -12.34
CA ARG A 206 -20.04 -2.55 -12.63
C ARG A 206 -20.69 -1.20 -12.42
N VAL A 207 -20.22 -0.45 -11.42
CA VAL A 207 -20.75 0.88 -11.11
C VAL A 207 -19.75 1.92 -11.60
N LYS A 208 -20.24 2.82 -12.46
CA LYS A 208 -19.46 3.85 -13.14
C LYS A 208 -19.54 5.18 -12.39
N THR A 209 -18.61 6.07 -12.70
CA THR A 209 -18.57 7.42 -12.13
C THR A 209 -19.76 8.23 -12.61
N ASP A 210 -20.56 8.72 -11.66
CA ASP A 210 -21.59 9.71 -11.95
C ASP A 210 -20.97 11.11 -11.97
N TRP A 211 -20.50 11.50 -13.14
CA TRP A 211 -19.87 12.79 -13.34
C TRP A 211 -20.77 14.01 -13.10
N SER A 212 -22.09 13.85 -12.94
CA SER A 212 -22.96 14.96 -12.52
C SER A 212 -22.66 15.43 -11.09
N LEU A 213 -21.97 14.58 -10.30
CA LEU A 213 -21.53 14.85 -8.93
C LEU A 213 -20.12 15.42 -8.84
N ALA A 214 -19.44 15.65 -9.98
CA ALA A 214 -18.13 16.27 -10.00
C ALA A 214 -18.18 17.74 -9.54
N PRO A 215 -17.11 18.27 -8.94
CA PRO A 215 -15.81 17.63 -8.71
C PRO A 215 -15.81 16.67 -7.51
N PHE A 216 -15.06 15.57 -7.64
CA PHE A 216 -14.74 14.69 -6.52
C PHE A 216 -13.43 15.15 -5.89
N THR A 217 -13.43 15.50 -4.60
CA THR A 217 -12.26 16.10 -3.94
C THR A 217 -11.77 15.26 -2.76
N ALA A 218 -10.50 14.88 -2.78
CA ALA A 218 -9.79 14.28 -1.65
C ALA A 218 -8.80 15.28 -1.05
N TYR A 219 -8.52 15.13 0.25
CA TYR A 219 -7.69 16.08 1.00
C TYR A 219 -6.48 15.39 1.63
N PHE A 220 -5.32 16.03 1.52
CA PHE A 220 -4.02 15.51 1.96
C PHE A 220 -3.31 16.54 2.82
N ARG A 221 -2.79 16.12 3.98
CA ARG A 221 -2.00 17.00 4.85
C ARG A 221 -1.01 16.20 5.69
N ASN A 222 -0.19 16.91 6.46
CA ASN A 222 0.77 16.32 7.40
C ASN A 222 1.66 15.24 6.76
N TYR A 223 2.08 15.44 5.51
CA TYR A 223 3.05 14.57 4.87
C TYR A 223 4.34 14.58 5.68
N LYS A 224 4.82 13.41 6.07
CA LYS A 224 6.07 13.26 6.81
C LYS A 224 6.84 12.06 6.30
N ALA A 225 8.06 12.30 5.88
CA ALA A 225 9.01 11.25 5.54
C ALA A 225 10.15 11.22 6.55
N THR A 226 10.37 10.06 7.16
CA THR A 226 11.49 9.84 8.08
C THR A 226 12.36 8.70 7.56
N ALA A 227 13.62 8.98 7.27
CA ALA A 227 14.56 7.96 6.82
C ALA A 227 14.74 6.85 7.87
N CYS A 228 14.87 5.62 7.41
CA CYS A 228 15.25 4.50 8.26
C CYS A 228 16.77 4.52 8.42
N SER A 229 17.26 4.89 9.61
CA SER A 229 18.66 4.74 10.02
C SER A 229 18.73 3.86 11.27
N PRO A 230 19.87 3.22 11.57
CA PRO A 230 20.02 2.45 12.82
C PRO A 230 19.70 3.25 14.09
N SER A 231 19.86 4.57 14.05
CA SER A 231 19.51 5.50 15.13
C SER A 231 18.04 5.94 15.14
N SER A 232 17.28 5.70 14.07
CA SER A 232 15.90 6.14 13.91
C SER A 232 14.92 5.12 14.47
N LYS A 233 14.09 5.56 15.44
CA LYS A 233 12.97 4.77 15.94
C LYS A 233 11.81 4.66 14.95
N ALA A 234 11.78 5.49 13.90
CA ALA A 234 10.64 5.56 12.97
C ALA A 234 10.38 4.23 12.25
N CYS A 235 11.44 3.45 12.05
CA CYS A 235 11.40 2.15 11.37
C CYS A 235 11.68 0.96 12.30
N SER A 236 11.86 1.21 13.60
CA SER A 236 12.09 0.17 14.59
C SER A 236 10.97 0.21 15.62
N GLN A 237 9.91 -0.57 15.40
CA GLN A 237 8.71 -0.50 16.25
C GLN A 237 8.88 -1.13 17.64
N SER A 238 10.02 -1.77 17.93
CA SER A 238 10.28 -2.44 19.22
C SER A 238 11.51 -1.91 19.98
N SER A 239 12.63 -1.63 19.29
CA SER A 239 13.86 -1.05 19.88
C SER A 239 14.70 -0.36 18.80
N PRO A 240 15.41 0.76 19.10
CA PRO A 240 16.38 1.35 18.16
C PRO A 240 17.34 0.28 17.62
N GLY A 241 17.51 0.22 16.30
CA GLY A 241 18.38 -0.75 15.63
C GLY A 241 17.77 -2.15 15.39
N SER A 242 16.55 -2.44 15.88
CA SER A 242 15.84 -3.68 15.54
C SER A 242 15.06 -3.51 14.24
N PHE A 243 15.70 -3.83 13.12
CA PHE A 243 15.04 -3.98 11.81
C PHE A 243 14.51 -5.41 11.59
N GLY A 244 14.31 -6.17 12.66
CA GLY A 244 13.82 -7.55 12.58
C GLY A 244 12.43 -7.63 11.95
N THR A 245 12.16 -8.72 11.24
CA THR A 245 10.82 -8.99 10.67
C THR A 245 9.78 -9.43 11.70
N GLU A 246 10.22 -9.63 12.94
CA GLU A 246 9.38 -10.10 14.03
C GLU A 246 8.36 -9.04 14.43
N LEU A 247 7.17 -9.54 14.73
CA LEU A 247 6.04 -8.76 15.21
C LEU A 247 5.88 -9.03 16.69
N ASP A 248 5.66 -7.97 17.48
CA ASP A 248 5.25 -8.16 18.86
C ASP A 248 3.83 -8.77 18.93
N GLN A 249 3.42 -9.18 20.13
CA GLN A 249 2.11 -9.83 20.33
C GLN A 249 0.95 -8.94 19.90
N THR A 250 1.05 -7.62 20.11
CA THR A 250 0.04 -6.65 19.73
C THR A 250 -0.10 -6.59 18.21
N GLN A 251 1.00 -6.46 17.49
CA GLN A 251 1.02 -6.41 16.03
C GLN A 251 0.53 -7.73 15.41
N GLN A 252 0.88 -8.87 15.99
CA GLN A 252 0.36 -10.18 15.56
C GLN A 252 -1.16 -10.26 15.72
N GLN A 253 -1.67 -9.78 16.85
CA GLN A 253 -3.10 -9.74 17.12
C GLN A 253 -3.83 -8.78 16.15
N GLN A 254 -3.26 -7.60 15.89
CA GLN A 254 -3.80 -6.65 14.91
C GLN A 254 -3.93 -7.28 13.51
N LEU A 255 -2.91 -8.00 13.04
CA LEU A 255 -2.98 -8.69 11.74
C LEU A 255 -4.05 -9.78 11.71
N LYS A 256 -4.22 -10.53 12.80
CA LYS A 256 -5.30 -11.54 12.91
C LYS A 256 -6.68 -10.88 12.82
N GLU A 257 -6.89 -9.78 13.54
CA GLU A 257 -8.15 -9.03 13.49
C GLU A 257 -8.43 -8.44 12.11
N VAL A 258 -7.42 -7.83 11.48
CA VAL A 258 -7.56 -7.27 10.12
C VAL A 258 -7.89 -8.39 9.13
N ALA A 259 -7.23 -9.54 9.24
CA ALA A 259 -7.50 -10.68 8.37
C ALA A 259 -8.93 -11.22 8.56
N ALA A 260 -9.45 -11.24 9.78
CA ALA A 260 -10.79 -11.75 10.09
C ALA A 260 -11.91 -10.78 9.74
N ASN A 261 -11.72 -9.47 10.00
CA ASN A 261 -12.81 -8.50 10.02
C ASN A 261 -12.76 -7.48 8.87
N SER A 262 -11.58 -7.25 8.29
CA SER A 262 -11.38 -6.17 7.31
C SER A 262 -11.02 -6.69 5.92
N LYS A 263 -10.32 -7.82 5.81
CA LYS A 263 -9.81 -8.34 4.53
C LYS A 263 -10.96 -8.85 3.64
N VAL A 264 -11.09 -8.26 2.45
CA VAL A 264 -12.09 -8.66 1.44
C VAL A 264 -11.47 -9.35 0.23
N TYR A 265 -10.18 -9.14 0.00
CA TYR A 265 -9.44 -9.80 -1.06
C TYR A 265 -8.00 -10.08 -0.64
N ASP A 266 -7.49 -11.24 -1.03
CA ASP A 266 -6.09 -11.60 -0.87
C ASP A 266 -5.63 -12.39 -2.09
N TYR A 267 -4.68 -11.84 -2.85
CA TYR A 267 -4.12 -12.53 -4.00
C TYR A 267 -3.60 -13.93 -3.63
N CYS A 268 -3.07 -14.11 -2.40
CA CYS A 268 -2.60 -15.42 -1.96
C CYS A 268 -3.72 -16.44 -1.84
N ASP A 269 -4.95 -16.02 -1.51
CA ASP A 269 -6.13 -16.88 -1.32
C ASP A 269 -6.91 -17.11 -2.61
N ASP A 270 -6.59 -16.38 -3.68
CA ASP A 270 -7.28 -16.43 -4.98
C ASP A 270 -6.96 -17.73 -5.75
N SER A 271 -7.85 -18.71 -5.64
CA SER A 271 -7.70 -20.00 -6.33
C SER A 271 -7.68 -19.88 -7.85
N LYS A 272 -8.33 -18.85 -8.45
CA LYS A 272 -8.31 -18.68 -9.91
C LYS A 272 -6.92 -18.31 -10.40
N ARG A 273 -6.17 -17.52 -9.62
CA ARG A 273 -4.76 -17.24 -9.88
C ARG A 273 -3.87 -18.47 -9.71
N ARG A 274 -4.25 -19.41 -8.81
CA ARG A 274 -3.49 -20.65 -8.59
C ARG A 274 -3.79 -21.77 -9.61
N ILE A 275 -4.98 -21.78 -10.21
CA ILE A 275 -5.46 -22.79 -11.17
C ILE A 275 -5.04 -22.45 -12.62
N GLY A 276 -4.38 -21.30 -12.82
CA GLY A 276 -3.81 -20.94 -14.11
C GLY A 276 -2.73 -21.92 -14.61
N SER A 277 -2.08 -21.53 -15.70
CA SER A 277 -0.94 -22.25 -16.28
C SER A 277 0.16 -22.52 -15.23
N PRO A 278 1.09 -23.46 -15.45
CA PRO A 278 2.24 -23.66 -14.55
C PRO A 278 2.99 -22.37 -14.19
N LYS A 279 3.00 -21.40 -15.10
CA LYS A 279 3.58 -20.05 -14.90
C LYS A 279 2.82 -19.24 -13.85
N ASP A 280 1.50 -19.38 -13.76
CA ASP A 280 0.68 -18.65 -12.79
C ASP A 280 0.89 -19.22 -11.38
N TYR A 281 1.05 -20.55 -11.25
CA TYR A 281 1.42 -21.17 -9.98
C TYR A 281 2.83 -20.79 -9.54
N GLU A 282 3.81 -20.82 -10.45
CA GLU A 282 5.18 -20.40 -10.19
C GLU A 282 5.24 -18.92 -9.78
N LEU A 283 4.48 -18.06 -10.45
CA LEU A 283 4.29 -16.66 -10.06
C LEU A 283 3.77 -16.58 -8.63
N MET A 284 2.73 -17.32 -8.22
CA MET A 284 2.24 -17.27 -6.83
C MET A 284 3.29 -17.68 -5.78
N VAL A 285 4.19 -18.59 -6.13
CA VAL A 285 5.33 -18.96 -5.28
C VAL A 285 6.37 -17.84 -5.23
N GLU A 286 6.68 -17.21 -6.38
CA GLU A 286 7.54 -16.01 -6.49
C GLU A 286 6.92 -14.78 -5.80
N LEU A 287 5.60 -14.67 -5.72
CA LEU A 287 4.95 -13.58 -5.01
C LEU A 287 4.88 -13.82 -3.48
N GLY A 288 5.51 -14.90 -3.00
CA GLY A 288 5.68 -15.18 -1.58
C GLY A 288 4.46 -15.81 -0.89
N CYS A 289 3.47 -16.31 -1.64
CA CYS A 289 2.25 -16.91 -1.08
C CYS A 289 2.42 -18.36 -0.59
N ARG A 290 3.65 -18.85 -0.38
CA ARG A 290 3.84 -20.23 0.08
C ARG A 290 2.98 -20.46 1.32
N ARG A 291 2.10 -21.45 1.23
CA ARG A 291 1.46 -22.04 2.41
C ARG A 291 2.59 -22.29 3.42
N GLN A 292 2.46 -21.83 4.66
CA GLN A 292 3.06 -22.57 5.75
C GLN A 292 2.42 -23.97 5.71
N VAL A 293 2.94 -24.88 4.89
CA VAL A 293 2.70 -26.31 5.07
C VAL A 293 3.58 -26.71 6.25
N GLN A 294 3.13 -26.36 7.44
CA GLN A 294 3.58 -27.00 8.66
C GLN A 294 2.47 -27.98 9.02
N GLY A 295 2.80 -29.28 8.96
CA GLY A 295 1.89 -30.38 9.26
C GLY A 295 1.25 -31.00 8.03
N ASP A 296 2.06 -31.72 7.25
CA ASP A 296 1.77 -33.12 6.88
C ASP A 296 2.92 -33.61 6.00
N GLY A 297 3.67 -34.57 6.54
CA GLY A 297 4.87 -35.08 5.94
C GLY A 297 4.58 -35.81 4.64
N VAL A 298 5.01 -35.24 3.51
CA VAL A 298 5.32 -36.03 2.32
C VAL A 298 6.65 -35.51 1.75
N HIS A 299 7.67 -36.34 1.89
CA HIS A 299 9.00 -36.15 1.33
C HIS A 299 8.94 -35.90 -0.18
N ALA A 300 9.22 -34.67 -0.62
CA ALA A 300 9.68 -34.43 -1.99
C ALA A 300 11.17 -34.79 -2.07
N LYS A 301 11.47 -36.08 -2.16
CA LYS A 301 12.79 -36.58 -2.49
C LYS A 301 13.12 -36.14 -3.91
N ARG A 302 14.09 -35.23 -4.06
CA ARG A 302 14.73 -34.96 -5.35
C ARG A 302 15.23 -36.30 -5.93
N ARG A 303 14.85 -36.62 -7.17
CA ARG A 303 15.52 -37.65 -7.96
C ARG A 303 16.03 -37.02 -9.25
N LEU A 304 17.27 -36.57 -9.19
CA LEU A 304 18.19 -36.57 -10.32
C LEU A 304 18.56 -38.03 -10.55
N GLU A 305 18.17 -38.63 -11.67
CA GLU A 305 18.81 -39.86 -12.19
C GLU A 305 18.39 -40.15 -13.63
N ALA A 306 19.39 -40.06 -14.51
CA ALA A 306 19.67 -40.91 -15.67
C ALA A 306 18.56 -41.21 -16.69
N TRP A 307 18.70 -40.59 -17.86
CA TRP A 307 18.22 -41.17 -19.13
C TRP A 307 19.12 -42.34 -19.54
N GLY A 308 18.52 -43.52 -19.64
CA GLY A 308 19.13 -44.69 -20.27
C GLY A 308 18.07 -45.75 -20.59
N GLY A 309 17.98 -46.13 -21.87
CA GLY A 309 17.50 -47.46 -22.27
C GLY A 309 16.06 -47.61 -22.75
N TYR A 310 15.88 -47.62 -24.08
CA TYR A 310 15.10 -48.55 -24.91
C TYR A 310 13.93 -49.37 -24.32
N GLY A 311 12.79 -49.36 -25.04
CA GLY A 311 11.81 -50.46 -25.01
C GLY A 311 10.41 -50.06 -25.49
N GLY A 312 9.99 -50.56 -26.65
CA GLY A 312 8.76 -50.15 -27.33
C GLY A 312 7.46 -50.79 -26.82
N GLY A 313 6.32 -50.26 -27.31
CA GLY A 313 5.00 -50.86 -27.09
C GLY A 313 3.87 -49.97 -27.65
N ARG A 314 3.13 -50.50 -28.62
CA ARG A 314 2.11 -49.85 -29.45
C ARG A 314 0.70 -49.84 -28.82
N ARG A 315 -0.11 -48.87 -29.29
CA ARG A 315 -1.60 -48.83 -29.41
C ARG A 315 -2.37 -48.68 -28.08
N GLN A 316 -3.51 -47.96 -27.99
CA GLN A 316 -4.56 -47.70 -28.99
C GLN A 316 -5.39 -46.46 -28.59
N ARG A 317 -5.83 -45.69 -29.60
CA ARG A 317 -6.87 -44.65 -29.52
C ARG A 317 -8.24 -45.27 -29.23
N THR A 318 -9.04 -44.66 -28.39
CA THR A 318 -10.50 -44.53 -28.62
C THR A 318 -11.02 -43.19 -28.09
N THR A 319 -11.96 -42.66 -28.86
CA THR A 319 -12.61 -41.35 -28.79
C THR A 319 -13.87 -41.39 -27.93
N ARG A 320 -14.18 -40.29 -27.24
CA ARG A 320 -15.55 -39.74 -27.27
C ARG A 320 -15.58 -38.28 -26.84
N ALA A 321 -16.12 -37.46 -27.73
CA ALA A 321 -16.55 -36.09 -27.50
C ALA A 321 -17.85 -36.08 -26.68
N GLY A 322 -17.96 -35.11 -25.79
CA GLY A 322 -19.18 -34.77 -25.05
C GLY A 322 -19.07 -33.32 -24.62
N SER A 323 -19.77 -32.45 -25.34
CA SER A 323 -19.86 -31.02 -25.13
C SER A 323 -20.49 -30.68 -23.77
N VAL A 324 -19.84 -29.82 -23.00
CA VAL A 324 -20.51 -28.96 -22.02
C VAL A 324 -20.06 -27.54 -22.31
N VAL A 325 -21.01 -26.73 -22.77
CA VAL A 325 -20.87 -25.28 -22.86
C VAL A 325 -20.82 -24.76 -21.42
N GLN A 326 -19.66 -24.28 -20.99
CA GLN A 326 -19.54 -23.43 -19.81
C GLN A 326 -18.98 -22.10 -20.25
N ASP A 327 -19.78 -21.05 -20.03
CA ASP A 327 -19.45 -19.65 -20.20
C ASP A 327 -18.13 -19.31 -19.48
N LEU A 328 -17.06 -19.20 -20.27
CA LEU A 328 -15.77 -18.69 -19.82
C LEU A 328 -15.78 -17.15 -19.90
N LYS A 329 -16.36 -16.49 -18.89
CA LYS A 329 -15.99 -15.10 -18.56
C LYS A 329 -14.88 -15.13 -17.51
N GLY A 330 -13.67 -15.44 -17.96
CA GLY A 330 -12.44 -15.23 -17.21
C GLY A 330 -12.09 -13.74 -17.23
N TYR A 331 -12.36 -13.03 -16.15
CA TYR A 331 -11.88 -11.66 -15.97
C TYR A 331 -10.42 -11.73 -15.54
N TYR A 332 -9.51 -11.45 -16.48
CA TYR A 332 -8.11 -11.17 -16.18
C TYR A 332 -8.02 -9.75 -15.62
N TRP A 333 -7.57 -9.63 -14.37
CA TRP A 333 -7.26 -8.34 -13.76
C TRP A 333 -5.85 -7.95 -14.19
N VAL A 334 -5.77 -7.21 -15.29
CA VAL A 334 -4.58 -6.45 -15.66
C VAL A 334 -4.80 -5.05 -15.11
N SER A 335 -3.90 -4.56 -14.25
CA SER A 335 -3.81 -3.14 -13.95
C SER A 335 -3.46 -2.42 -15.25
N VAL A 336 -4.48 -1.96 -15.98
CA VAL A 336 -4.31 -1.15 -17.18
C VAL A 336 -4.03 0.27 -16.72
N ARG A 337 -2.76 0.57 -16.45
CA ARG A 337 -2.22 1.94 -16.53
C ARG A 337 -1.44 2.05 -17.84
N GLU A 338 -2.14 1.95 -18.96
CA GLU A 338 -1.68 2.46 -20.24
C GLU A 338 -2.45 3.75 -20.55
N ARG A 339 -1.87 4.88 -20.13
CA ARG A 339 -1.78 6.12 -20.92
C ARG A 339 -0.95 7.17 -20.19
#